data_AF-M1AI42-F1
#
_entry.id   AF-M1AI42-F1
#
_cell.length_a   1.000
_cell.length_b   1.000
_cell.length_c   1.000
_cell.angle_alpha   90.00
_cell.angle_beta   90.00
_cell.angle_gamma   90.00
#
_symmetry.space_group_name_H-M   'P 1'
#
loop_
_entity.id
_entity.type
_entity.pdbx_description
1 polymer ?
#
loop_
_entity_poly.entity_id
_entity_poly.type
_entity_poly.pdbx_seq_one_letter_code
_entity_poly.pdbx_strand_id
1 'polypeptide(L)' 'MSMMYFAAPALDAWISAPPQINNIITSNIYRPFKWGDFKQIVYSLRLADSRLDYFKNHTQS' A
#
# COMPACT_ATOMS: atom_id res chain seq x y z
N MET A 1 12.76 -21.54 17.81
CA MET A 1 11.92 -20.39 18.17
C MET A 1 12.29 -19.23 17.27
N SER A 2 11.32 -18.52 16.69
CA SER A 2 11.57 -17.33 15.86
C SER A 2 10.72 -16.16 16.35
N MET A 3 11.24 -14.95 16.22
CA MET A 3 10.58 -13.70 16.60
C MET A 3 10.77 -12.68 15.47
N MET A 4 9.72 -11.95 15.13
CA MET A 4 9.75 -10.89 14.12
C MET A 4 8.97 -9.67 14.62
N TYR A 5 9.51 -8.49 14.35
CA TYR A 5 8.88 -7.21 14.66
C TYR A 5 8.41 -6.55 13.37
N PHE A 6 7.16 -6.12 13.34
CA PHE A 6 6.57 -5.43 12.20
C PHE A 6 6.18 -4.00 12.62
N ALA A 7 6.98 -3.02 12.19
CA ALA A 7 6.66 -1.63 12.38
C ALA A 7 5.57 -1.18 11.41
N ALA A 8 4.66 -0.33 11.87
CA ALA A 8 3.57 0.19 11.07
C ALA A 8 3.25 1.64 11.48
N PRO A 9 2.78 2.49 10.55
CA PRO A 9 2.34 3.85 10.87
C PRO A 9 0.99 3.85 11.60
N ALA A 10 0.53 5.04 12.03
CA ALA A 10 -0.80 5.22 12.61
C ALA A 10 -1.91 4.84 11.61
N LEU A 11 -3.09 4.44 12.10
CA LEU A 11 -4.18 3.94 11.24
C LEU A 11 -4.73 5.00 10.27
N ASP A 12 -4.68 6.27 10.68
CA ASP A 12 -5.11 7.43 9.90
C ASP A 12 -4.00 8.00 9.00
N ALA A 13 -2.77 7.48 9.11
CA ALA A 13 -1.64 7.92 8.31
C ALA A 13 -1.83 7.58 6.83
N TRP A 14 -1.51 8.54 5.97
CA TRP A 14 -1.53 8.39 4.52
C TRP A 14 -0.26 7.70 4.02
N ILE A 15 -0.46 6.76 3.11
CA ILE A 15 0.60 6.07 2.38
C ILE A 15 0.52 6.53 0.92
N SER A 16 1.61 7.14 0.47
CA SER A 16 1.79 7.63 -0.90
C SER A 16 3.26 7.56 -1.28
N ALA A 17 3.54 7.59 -2.59
CA ALA A 17 4.91 7.66 -3.08
C ALA A 17 5.61 8.93 -2.57
N PRO A 18 6.82 8.83 -2.00
CA PRO A 18 7.62 9.99 -1.61
C PRO A 18 7.90 10.92 -2.79
N PRO A 19 7.91 12.24 -2.58
CA PRO A 19 8.13 13.21 -3.67
C PRO A 19 9.49 13.03 -4.36
N GLN A 20 10.50 12.54 -3.66
CA GLN A 20 11.82 12.25 -4.23
C GLN A 20 11.77 11.13 -5.28
N ILE A 21 10.82 10.20 -5.14
CA ILE A 21 10.65 9.06 -6.04
C ILE A 21 9.77 9.42 -7.24
N ASN A 22 8.79 10.32 -7.06
CA ASN A 22 7.93 10.80 -8.15
C ASN A 22 8.70 11.53 -9.27
N ASN A 23 9.88 12.08 -8.98
CA ASN A 23 10.73 12.69 -9.99
C ASN A 23 11.48 11.65 -10.86
N ILE A 24 11.59 10.40 -10.40
CA ILE A 24 12.30 9.31 -11.08
C ILE A 24 11.31 8.41 -11.83
N ILE A 25 10.10 8.22 -11.28
CA ILE A 25 9.07 7.36 -11.85
C ILE A 25 8.03 8.24 -12.54
N THR A 26 7.90 8.09 -13.86
CA THR A 26 7.04 8.90 -14.74
C THR A 26 5.54 8.81 -14.42
N SER A 27 5.09 7.77 -13.72
CA SER A 27 3.72 7.67 -13.25
C SER A 27 3.65 7.03 -11.86
N ASN A 28 2.90 7.66 -10.97
CA ASN A 28 2.53 7.02 -9.73
C ASN A 28 1.63 5.81 -10.04
N ILE A 29 2.04 4.61 -9.64
CA ILE A 29 1.35 3.36 -9.97
C ILE A 29 0.23 3.05 -8.95
N TYR A 30 0.34 3.61 -7.74
CA TYR A 30 -0.61 3.40 -6.66
C TYR A 30 -1.28 4.71 -6.25
N ARG A 31 -2.60 4.71 -6.09
CA ARG A 31 -3.30 5.85 -5.50
C ARG A 31 -2.98 5.96 -4.00
N PRO A 32 -2.94 7.17 -3.41
CA PRO A 32 -2.81 7.33 -1.96
C PRO A 32 -3.92 6.61 -1.20
N PHE A 33 -3.59 6.00 -0.07
CA PHE A 33 -4.54 5.31 0.82
C PHE A 33 -4.15 5.44 2.28
N LYS A 34 -5.09 5.23 3.21
CA LYS A 34 -4.76 5.18 4.65
C LYS A 34 -4.26 3.80 5.04
N TRP A 35 -3.35 3.76 5.99
CA TRP A 35 -2.85 2.49 6.54
C TRP A 35 -3.96 1.62 7.13
N GLY A 36 -4.97 2.22 7.79
CA GLY A 36 -6.13 1.52 8.30
C GLY A 36 -6.93 0.79 7.21
N ASP A 37 -7.13 1.45 6.07
CA ASP A 37 -7.85 0.86 4.93
C ASP A 37 -7.08 -0.32 4.34
N PHE A 38 -5.76 -0.17 4.20
CA PHE A 38 -4.88 -1.28 3.77
C PHE A 38 -4.98 -2.45 4.73
N LYS A 39 -4.89 -2.20 6.04
CA LYS A 39 -4.97 -3.24 7.07
C LYS A 39 -6.30 -4.01 6.98
N GLN A 40 -7.42 -3.31 6.78
CA GLN A 40 -8.73 -3.96 6.61
C GLN A 40 -8.78 -4.87 5.39
N ILE A 41 -8.25 -4.42 4.25
CA ILE A 41 -8.19 -5.23 3.02
C ILE A 41 -7.29 -6.45 3.22
N VAL A 42 -6.11 -6.28 3.84
CA VAL A 42 -5.16 -7.37 4.10
C VAL A 42 -5.80 -8.53 4.87
N TYR A 43 -6.59 -8.25 5.90
CA TYR A 43 -7.26 -9.30 6.69
C TYR A 43 -8.50 -9.88 6.02
N SER A 44 -9.02 -9.23 4.98
CA SER A 44 -10.17 -9.71 4.20
C SER A 44 -9.76 -10.63 3.05
N LEU A 45 -8.48 -10.69 2.71
CA LEU A 45 -7.92 -11.44 1.58
C LEU A 45 -7.16 -12.70 2.02
N ARG A 46 -6.91 -13.59 1.06
CA ARG A 46 -6.04 -14.75 1.30
C ARG A 46 -4.59 -14.29 1.42
N LEU A 47 -3.78 -15.10 2.10
CA LEU A 47 -2.36 -14.81 2.28
C LEU A 47 -1.61 -14.68 0.95
N ALA A 48 -2.02 -15.41 -0.08
CA ALA A 48 -1.39 -15.41 -1.40
C ALA A 48 -1.87 -14.28 -2.32
N ASP A 49 -2.88 -13.49 -1.93
CA ASP A 49 -3.45 -12.46 -2.80
C ASP A 49 -2.55 -11.21 -2.86
N SER A 50 -2.50 -10.57 -4.04
CA SER A 50 -1.79 -9.30 -4.22
C SER A 50 -2.61 -8.14 -3.64
N ARG A 51 -2.33 -7.80 -2.38
CA ARG A 51 -3.04 -6.75 -1.62
C ARG A 51 -2.88 -5.36 -2.23
N LEU A 52 -1.75 -5.09 -2.89
CA LEU A 52 -1.47 -3.79 -3.49
C LEU A 52 -2.25 -3.54 -4.79
N ASP A 53 -2.79 -4.59 -5.42
CA ASP A 53 -3.58 -4.43 -6.65
C ASP A 53 -4.86 -3.63 -6.41
N TYR A 54 -5.42 -3.70 -5.20
CA TYR A 54 -6.57 -2.89 -4.79
C TYR A 54 -6.30 -1.40 -4.83
N PHE A 55 -5.04 -0.98 -4.75
CA PHE A 55 -4.61 0.41 -4.72
C PHE A 55 -3.94 0.85 -6.02
N LYS A 56 -3.82 -0.02 -7.02
CA LYS A 56 -3.30 0.38 -8.33
C LYS A 56 -4.21 1.43 -8.95
N ASN A 57 -3.59 2.37 -9.67
CA ASN A 57 -4.32 3.23 -10.58
C ASN A 57 -4.85 2.35 -11.71
N HIS A 58 -6.18 2.26 -11.86
CA HIS A 58 -6.77 1.56 -12.97
C HIS A 58 -6.53 2.37 -14.24
N THR A 59 -5.43 2.08 -14.93
CA THR A 59 -5.24 2.50 -16.32
C THR A 59 -6.24 1.70 -17.15
N GLN A 60 -7.42 2.27 -17.43
CA GLN A 60 -8.22 1.80 -18.57
C GLN A 60 -7.41 2.07 -19.83
N SER A 61 -6.91 1.02 -20.47
CA SER A 61 -6.47 1.01 -21.87
C SER A 61 -7.39 0.09 -22.66
#